data_AF-A0AAE0BGF2-F1
#
_entry.id   AF-A0AAE0BGF2-F1
#
_cell.length_a   1.000
_cell.length_b   1.000
_cell.length_c   1.000
_cell.angle_alpha   90.00
_cell.angle_beta   90.00
_cell.angle_gamma   90.00
#
_symmetry.space_group_name_H-M   'P 1'
#
loop_
_entity.id
_entity.type
_entity.pdbx_description
1 polymer ?
#
loop_
_entity_poly.entity_id
_entity_poly.type
_entity_poly.pdbx_seq_one_letter_code
_entity_poly.pdbx_strand_id
1 'polypeptide(L)' 'MSSAAKWGKLEVFKFAIYLSIPAVMTFGVARVPERIDYLTQKMNYVEYPPEGEKPPTNEELHKALAPEKKSSKWF' A
#
# COMPACT_ATOMS: atom_id res chain seq x y z
N MET A 1 2.37 -43.22 32.28
CA MET A 1 1.26 -42.25 32.39
C MET A 1 1.52 -41.12 31.40
N SER A 2 0.53 -40.83 30.55
CA SER A 2 0.61 -39.98 29.36
C SER A 2 1.14 -38.56 29.64
N SER A 3 2.21 -38.17 28.95
CA SER A 3 2.80 -36.81 28.98
C SER A 3 1.93 -35.74 28.30
N ALA A 4 0.69 -36.07 27.92
CA ALA A 4 -0.20 -35.18 27.16
C ALA A 4 -0.90 -34.08 27.99
N ALA A 5 -0.72 -34.05 29.32
CA ALA A 5 -1.51 -33.18 30.20
C ALA A 5 -0.64 -32.42 31.22
N LYS A 6 0.32 -31.62 30.76
CA LYS A 6 0.95 -30.58 31.60
C LYS A 6 1.06 -29.25 30.86
N TRP A 7 -0.05 -28.80 30.28
CA TRP A 7 -0.15 -27.40 29.90
C TRP A 7 -0.36 -26.60 31.18
N GLY A 8 0.67 -25.86 31.59
CA GLY A 8 0.60 -25.03 32.79
C GLY A 8 -0.43 -23.92 32.62
N LYS A 9 -0.98 -23.40 33.73
CA LYS A 9 -1.92 -22.25 33.72
C LYS A 9 -1.37 -21.07 32.89
N LEU A 10 -0.06 -20.87 32.91
CA LEU A 10 0.63 -19.83 32.15
C LEU A 10 0.58 -20.05 30.63
N GLU A 11 0.68 -21.30 30.17
CA GLU A 11 0.65 -21.63 28.74
C GLU A 11 -0.76 -21.45 28.19
N VAL A 12 -1.78 -21.87 28.94
CA VAL A 12 -3.19 -21.62 28.61
C VAL A 12 -3.49 -20.13 28.55
N PHE A 13 -2.97 -19.35 29.50
CA PHE A 13 -3.15 -17.89 29.50
C PHE A 13 -2.50 -17.23 28.29
N LYS A 14 -1.26 -17.58 27.95
CA LYS A 14 -0.58 -17.08 26.74
C LYS A 14 -1.38 -17.44 25.48
N PHE A 15 -1.84 -18.69 25.39
CA PHE A 15 -2.64 -19.16 24.27
C PHE A 15 -3.97 -18.39 24.15
N ALA A 16 -4.66 -18.16 25.26
CA ALA A 16 -5.87 -17.35 25.29
C ALA A 16 -5.61 -15.90 24.84
N ILE A 17 -4.49 -15.28 25.22
CA ILE A 17 -4.09 -13.96 24.73
C ILE A 17 -3.85 -13.99 23.21
N TYR A 18 -3.10 -14.97 22.72
CA TYR A 18 -2.79 -15.10 21.30
C TYR A 18 -4.03 -15.23 20.42
N LEU A 19 -5.10 -15.87 20.92
CA LEU A 19 -6.37 -15.97 20.19
C LEU A 19 -7.27 -14.76 20.40
N SER A 20 -7.36 -14.25 21.63
CA SER A 20 -8.28 -13.17 21.97
C SER A 20 -7.88 -11.83 21.37
N ILE A 21 -6.58 -11.50 21.30
CA ILE A 21 -6.14 -10.22 20.73
C ILE A 21 -6.55 -10.08 19.26
N PRO A 22 -6.21 -11.01 18.34
CA PRO A 22 -6.63 -10.94 16.95
C PRO A 22 -8.15 -10.99 16.81
N ALA A 23 -8.84 -11.85 17.56
CA ALA A 23 -10.29 -11.95 17.51
C ALA A 23 -10.96 -10.62 17.87
N VAL A 24 -10.56 -10.00 18.98
CA VAL A 24 -11.06 -8.69 19.40
C VAL A 24 -10.74 -7.61 18.38
N MET A 25 -9.53 -7.62 17.81
CA MET A 25 -9.15 -6.68 16.75
C MET A 25 -10.03 -6.84 15.51
N THR A 26 -10.28 -8.07 15.05
CA THR A 26 -11.18 -8.34 13.91
C THR A 26 -12.62 -7.93 14.21
N PHE A 27 -13.18 -8.29 15.37
CA PHE A 27 -14.56 -7.93 15.69
C PHE A 27 -14.75 -6.43 15.97
N GLY A 28 -13.76 -5.78 16.58
CA GLY A 28 -13.80 -4.36 16.94
C GLY A 28 -13.48 -3.42 15.79
N VAL A 29 -12.62 -3.84 14.85
CA VAL A 29 -12.16 -3.01 13.73
C VAL A 29 -12.78 -3.48 12.42
N ALA A 30 -12.63 -4.76 12.07
CA ALA A 30 -12.96 -5.25 10.72
C ALA A 30 -14.45 -5.48 10.45
N ARG A 31 -15.30 -5.42 11.48
CA ARG A 31 -16.75 -5.53 11.31
C ARG A 31 -17.40 -4.24 10.78
N VAL A 32 -16.71 -3.10 10.89
CA VAL A 32 -17.22 -1.79 10.48
C VAL A 32 -16.26 -1.20 9.43
N PRO A 33 -16.67 -1.13 8.14
CA PRO A 33 -15.81 -0.64 7.06
C PRO A 33 -15.22 0.76 7.34
N GLU A 34 -16.02 1.66 7.91
CA GLU A 34 -15.62 3.03 8.26
C GLU A 34 -14.40 3.09 9.19
N ARG A 35 -14.25 2.10 10.09
CA ARG A 35 -13.12 2.02 11.02
C ARG A 35 -11.85 1.56 10.31
N ILE A 36 -11.96 0.66 9.34
CA ILE A 36 -10.83 0.25 8.50
C ILE A 36 -10.38 1.44 7.67
N ASP A 37 -11.28 2.16 7.02
CA ASP A 37 -10.94 3.31 6.17
C ASP A 37 -10.21 4.39 6.97
N TYR A 38 -10.71 4.72 8.17
CA TYR A 38 -10.06 5.66 9.07
C TYR A 38 -8.64 5.21 9.48
N LEU A 39 -8.44 3.92 9.78
CA LEU A 39 -7.13 3.37 10.12
C LEU A 39 -6.17 3.39 8.93
N THR A 40 -6.64 3.01 7.73
CA THR A 40 -5.85 3.02 6.50
C THR A 40 -5.39 4.43 6.14
N GLN A 41 -6.28 5.42 6.25
CA GLN A 41 -5.95 6.83 6.03
C GLN A 41 -4.92 7.35 7.05
N LYS A 42 -5.07 7.00 8.33
CA LYS A 42 -4.13 7.42 9.38
C LYS A 42 -2.73 6.82 9.20
N MET A 43 -2.64 5.58 8.72
CA MET A 43 -1.38 4.87 8.60
C MET A 43 -0.61 5.19 7.31
N ASN A 44 -1.13 6.10 6.47
CA ASN A 44 -0.46 6.71 5.30
C ASN A 44 0.34 5.70 4.46
N TYR A 45 -0.27 4.55 4.13
CA TYR A 45 0.46 3.43 3.53
C TYR A 45 0.72 3.58 2.02
N VAL A 46 0.10 4.58 1.37
CA VAL A 46 0.21 4.81 -0.06
C VAL A 46 0.35 6.31 -0.30
N GLU A 47 1.59 6.78 -0.38
CA GLU A 47 1.89 8.05 -1.02
C GLU A 47 1.96 7.78 -2.52
N TYR A 48 0.95 8.23 -3.26
CA TYR A 48 1.04 8.21 -4.71
C TYR A 48 2.19 9.15 -5.09
N PRO A 49 3.17 8.69 -5.89
CA PRO A 49 4.16 9.60 -6.43
C PRO A 49 3.42 10.72 -7.17
N PRO A 50 3.96 11.96 -7.17
CA PRO A 50 3.39 13.04 -7.96
C PRO A 50 3.12 12.52 -9.36
N GLU A 51 1.93 12.80 -9.90
CA GLU A 51 1.64 12.44 -11.29
C GLU A 51 2.79 12.96 -12.16
N GLY A 52 3.51 12.03 -12.79
CA GLY A 52 4.64 12.39 -13.63
C GLY A 52 4.17 13.29 -14.75
N GLU A 53 5.08 14.10 -15.31
CA GLU A 53 4.76 14.92 -16.46
C GLU A 53 4.08 14.06 -17.53
N LYS A 54 2.93 14.55 -18.02
CA LYS A 54 2.18 13.84 -19.06
C LYS A 54 3.15 13.54 -20.21
N PRO A 55 3.22 12.30 -20.70
CA PRO A 55 4.10 11.99 -21.82
C PRO A 55 3.76 12.92 -23.00
N PRO A 56 4.79 13.40 -23.73
CA PRO A 56 4.59 14.28 -24.87
C PRO A 56 3.65 13.62 -25.87
N THR A 57 2.79 14.42 -26.50
CA THR A 57 1.87 13.92 -27.52
C THR A 57 2.64 13.54 -28.80
N ASN A 58 2.08 12.61 -29.59
CA ASN A 58 2.71 12.17 -30.85
C ASN A 58 3.05 13.35 -31.76
N GLU A 59 2.19 14.37 -31.84
CA GLU A 59 2.44 15.57 -32.64
C GLU A 59 3.67 16.36 -32.19
N GLU A 60 3.91 16.44 -30.87
CA GLU A 60 5.07 17.09 -30.28
C GLU A 60 6.35 16.29 -30.53
N LEU A 61 6.25 14.95 -30.47
CA LEU A 61 7.35 14.05 -30.83
C LEU A 61 7.74 14.21 -32.30
N HIS A 62 6.76 14.30 -33.21
CA HIS A 62 7.03 14.50 -34.64
C HIS A 62 7.67 15.86 -34.92
N LYS A 63 7.29 16.92 -34.18
CA LYS A 63 7.93 18.24 -34.32
C LYS A 63 9.36 18.26 -33.75
N ALA A 64 9.60 17.59 -32.63
CA ALA A 64 10.94 17.48 -32.04
C ALA A 64 11.91 16.62 -32.87
N LEU A 65 11.38 15.63 -33.60
CA LEU A 65 12.15 14.73 -34.48
C LEU A 65 12.23 15.22 -35.93
N ALA A 66 11.48 16.26 -36.30
CA ALA A 66 11.55 16.83 -37.64
C ALA A 66 12.95 17.43 -37.83
N PRO A 67 13.66 17.11 -38.93
CA PRO A 67 14.96 17.70 -39.19
C PRO A 67 14.80 19.23 -39.25
N GLU A 68 15.52 19.94 -38.39
CA GLU A 68 15.62 21.40 -38.44
C GLU A 68 16.03 21.77 -39.86
N LYS A 69 15.13 22.40 -40.62
CA LYS A 69 15.48 22.98 -41.91
C LYS A 69 16.46 24.09 -41.62
N LYS A 70 17.75 23.77 -41.55
CA LYS A 70 18.84 24.74 -41.49
C LYS A 70 18.59 25.74 -42.62
N SER A 71 18.14 26.93 -42.24
CA SER A 71 18.00 28.06 -43.14
C SER A 71 19.42 28.40 -43.59
N SER A 72 19.82 27.84 -44.73
CA SER A 72 21.04 28.20 -45.43
C SER A 72 20.85 29.60 -46.01
N LYS A 73 20.94 30.61 -45.17
CA LYS A 73 21.07 32.00 -45.59
C LYS A 73 22.53 32.40 -45.35
N TRP A 74 23.38 31.94 -46.25
CA TRP A 74 24.73 32.45 -46.45
C TRP A 74 24.81 32.99 -47.88
N PHE A 75 24.25 34.18 -48.07
CA PHE A 75 24.59 35.18 -49.08
C PHE A 75 24.35 36.55 -48.46
#